data_AF-A0AAX1UF17-F1
#
_entry.id   AF-A0AAX1UF17-F1
#
_cell.length_a   1.000
_cell.length_b   1.000
_cell.length_c   1.000
_cell.angle_alpha   90.00
_cell.angle_beta   90.00
_cell.angle_gamma   90.00
#
_symmetry.space_group_name_H-M   'P 1'
#
loop_
_entity.id
_entity.type
_entity.pdbx_description
1 polymer ?
#
loop_
_entity_poly.entity_id
_entity_poly.type
_entity_poly.pdbx_seq_one_letter_code
_entity_poly.pdbx_strand_id
1 'polypeptide(L)'
;GGVPPFGYRVENRKLLVDETAAAHVRWIFARFIEIGSCTVLAREVGTRGLGTPRGNQIDKKYLYRMLSNRAYLGEAVHKGDSYPGEHDAIIDRATWDRVHAILQESPRKRAARTRAETPALLKGLLFGPDGAAFSPTHTRKGGRLYRYYVSQTVLKHGAGSCQVGRVPAGEIEAAVIDQLRAVFRQPEIVAGTWKAARAHDGDIAETDAREALTRLDPLWDELFPAEQARIVALLVERVDIGTGGFNVRLRMDGLAGLAREVTADIGEAA
;
A
#
# COMPACT_ATOMS: atom_id res chain seq x y z
N GLY A 1 -30.29 -27.08 -14.25
CA GLY A 1 -29.64 -26.46 -13.07
C GLY A 1 -28.26 -25.99 -13.46
N GLY A 2 -27.86 -24.80 -13.04
CA GLY A 2 -26.50 -24.29 -13.28
C GLY A 2 -25.46 -24.93 -12.37
N VAL A 3 -24.20 -24.56 -12.55
CA VAL A 3 -23.11 -24.94 -11.63
C VAL A 3 -23.33 -24.20 -10.30
N PRO A 4 -23.27 -24.88 -9.14
CA PRO A 4 -23.39 -24.21 -7.85
C PRO A 4 -22.29 -23.16 -7.66
N PRO A 5 -22.57 -22.07 -6.92
CA PRO A 5 -21.51 -21.13 -6.55
C PRO A 5 -20.42 -21.84 -5.75
N PHE A 6 -19.16 -21.43 -5.95
CA PHE A 6 -18.02 -22.00 -5.22
C PHE A 6 -18.22 -21.81 -3.72
N GLY A 7 -18.00 -22.87 -2.91
CA GLY A 7 -18.36 -22.89 -1.49
C GLY A 7 -19.66 -23.63 -1.19
N TYR A 8 -20.45 -23.96 -2.21
CA TYR A 8 -21.67 -24.76 -2.06
C TYR A 8 -21.63 -26.03 -2.91
N ARG A 9 -22.29 -27.07 -2.41
CA ARG A 9 -22.63 -28.29 -3.15
C ARG A 9 -24.15 -28.42 -3.29
N VAL A 10 -24.60 -29.15 -4.30
CA VAL A 10 -26.03 -29.41 -4.51
C VAL A 10 -26.39 -30.77 -3.96
N GLU A 11 -27.37 -30.82 -3.06
CA GLU A 11 -27.94 -32.05 -2.53
C GLU A 11 -29.46 -31.89 -2.46
N ASN A 12 -30.23 -32.84 -3.00
CA ASN A 12 -31.69 -32.77 -3.04
C ASN A 12 -32.27 -31.44 -3.58
N ARG A 13 -31.63 -30.88 -4.61
CA ARG A 13 -31.95 -29.57 -5.22
C ARG A 13 -31.76 -28.36 -4.29
N LYS A 14 -31.12 -28.53 -3.14
CA LYS A 14 -30.75 -27.46 -2.21
C LYS A 14 -29.25 -27.21 -2.24
N LEU A 15 -28.85 -25.97 -1.95
CA LEU A 15 -27.45 -25.62 -1.75
C LEU A 15 -27.09 -25.90 -0.30
N LEU A 16 -26.04 -26.70 -0.10
CA LEU A 16 -25.44 -26.94 1.21
C LEU A 16 -24.02 -26.41 1.21
N VAL A 17 -23.58 -25.87 2.35
CA VAL A 17 -22.22 -25.35 2.51
C VAL A 17 -21.24 -26.52 2.43
N ASP A 18 -20.23 -26.39 1.58
CA ASP A 18 -19.02 -27.20 1.63
C ASP A 18 -17.98 -26.43 2.43
N GLU A 19 -17.76 -26.79 3.69
CA GLU A 19 -16.90 -26.02 4.59
C GLU A 19 -15.46 -25.84 4.09
N THR A 20 -14.93 -26.81 3.33
CA THR A 20 -13.58 -26.70 2.77
C THR A 20 -13.53 -25.60 1.71
N ALA A 21 -14.49 -25.61 0.79
CA ALA A 21 -14.59 -24.58 -0.23
C ALA A 21 -15.04 -23.23 0.37
N ALA A 22 -15.93 -23.24 1.36
CA ALA A 22 -16.42 -22.06 2.05
C ALA A 22 -15.32 -21.33 2.83
N ALA A 23 -14.36 -22.04 3.42
CA ALA A 23 -13.19 -21.42 4.02
C ALA A 23 -12.40 -20.56 3.00
N HIS A 24 -12.27 -21.03 1.75
CA HIS A 24 -11.67 -20.24 0.68
C HIS A 24 -12.54 -19.04 0.28
N VAL A 25 -13.87 -19.18 0.28
CA VAL A 25 -14.78 -18.05 0.06
C VAL A 25 -14.59 -16.98 1.13
N ARG A 26 -14.62 -17.36 2.42
CA ARG A 26 -14.41 -16.44 3.54
C ARG A 26 -13.05 -15.74 3.44
N TRP A 27 -12.00 -16.49 3.11
CA TRP A 27 -10.66 -15.93 2.89
C TRP A 27 -10.63 -14.93 1.72
N ILE A 28 -11.27 -15.24 0.58
CA ILE A 28 -11.33 -14.34 -0.58
C ILE A 28 -12.01 -13.02 -0.23
N PHE A 29 -13.13 -13.06 0.52
CA PHE A 29 -13.84 -11.86 0.95
C PHE A 29 -13.01 -11.02 1.93
N ALA A 30 -12.46 -11.65 2.98
CA ALA A 30 -11.59 -10.98 3.94
C ALA A 30 -10.37 -10.35 3.26
N ARG A 31 -9.70 -11.10 2.38
CA ARG A 31 -8.52 -10.61 1.67
C ARG A 31 -8.86 -9.47 0.71
N PHE A 32 -10.02 -9.51 0.07
CA PHE A 32 -10.48 -8.38 -0.75
C PHE A 32 -10.69 -7.11 0.08
N ILE A 33 -11.20 -7.21 1.31
CA ILE A 33 -11.36 -6.06 2.20
C ILE A 33 -10.01 -5.40 2.49
N GLU A 34 -8.98 -6.22 2.75
CA GLU A 34 -7.62 -5.73 3.02
C GLU A 34 -7.00 -5.01 1.80
N ILE A 35 -7.01 -5.64 0.62
CA ILE A 35 -6.24 -5.13 -0.54
C ILE A 35 -7.06 -4.28 -1.52
N GLY A 36 -8.38 -4.39 -1.51
CA GLY A 36 -9.32 -3.67 -2.38
C GLY A 36 -9.15 -3.87 -3.90
N SER A 37 -8.38 -4.88 -4.32
CA SER A 37 -7.96 -5.08 -5.71
C SER A 37 -8.16 -6.53 -6.18
N CYS A 38 -9.15 -6.74 -7.05
CA CYS A 38 -9.37 -8.06 -7.68
C CYS A 38 -8.19 -8.51 -8.55
N THR A 39 -7.35 -7.59 -9.05
CA THR A 39 -6.17 -7.96 -9.84
C THR A 39 -5.10 -8.60 -8.95
N VAL A 40 -4.83 -8.01 -7.78
CA VAL A 40 -3.88 -8.57 -6.81
C VAL A 40 -4.45 -9.85 -6.22
N LEU A 41 -5.74 -9.85 -5.88
CA LEU A 41 -6.43 -11.02 -5.36
C LEU A 41 -6.35 -12.23 -6.31
N ALA A 42 -6.57 -12.04 -7.61
CA ALA A 42 -6.46 -13.12 -8.60
C ALA A 42 -5.07 -13.75 -8.64
N ARG A 43 -4.01 -12.94 -8.43
CA ARG A 43 -2.63 -13.45 -8.34
C ARG A 43 -2.44 -14.29 -7.08
N GLU A 44 -2.88 -13.81 -5.92
CA GLU A 44 -2.75 -14.54 -4.65
C GLU A 44 -3.56 -15.85 -4.65
N VAL A 45 -4.79 -15.82 -5.19
CA VAL A 45 -5.63 -17.00 -5.40
C VAL A 45 -4.90 -18.02 -6.29
N GLY A 46 -4.26 -17.56 -7.38
CA GLY A 46 -3.44 -18.40 -8.25
C GLY A 46 -2.21 -18.99 -7.55
N THR A 47 -1.50 -18.21 -6.75
CA THR A 47 -0.35 -18.69 -5.94
C THR A 47 -0.77 -19.75 -4.91
N ARG A 48 -2.00 -19.66 -4.39
CA ARG A 48 -2.59 -20.66 -3.50
C ARG A 48 -3.10 -21.91 -4.22
N GLY A 49 -2.98 -21.97 -5.55
CA GLY A 49 -3.46 -23.11 -6.36
C GLY A 49 -4.98 -23.24 -6.41
N LEU A 50 -5.72 -22.18 -6.07
CA LEU A 50 -7.18 -22.23 -6.04
C LEU A 50 -7.77 -22.11 -7.46
N GLY A 51 -8.59 -23.10 -7.82
CA GLY A 51 -9.32 -23.14 -9.07
C GLY A 51 -10.82 -22.95 -8.88
N THR A 52 -11.50 -22.59 -9.97
CA THR A 52 -12.96 -22.63 -10.03
C THR A 52 -13.47 -24.07 -9.83
N PRO A 53 -14.76 -24.30 -9.51
CA PRO A 53 -15.34 -25.64 -9.43
C PRO A 53 -15.16 -26.51 -10.70
N ARG A 54 -14.84 -25.88 -11.85
CA ARG A 54 -14.57 -26.56 -13.13
C ARG A 54 -13.07 -26.80 -13.39
N GLY A 55 -12.20 -26.52 -12.44
CA GLY A 55 -10.75 -26.65 -12.57
C GLY A 55 -10.04 -25.51 -13.31
N ASN A 56 -10.76 -24.51 -13.82
CA ASN A 56 -10.14 -23.34 -14.45
C ASN A 56 -9.50 -22.41 -13.41
N GLN A 57 -8.47 -21.65 -13.79
CA GLN A 57 -7.89 -20.60 -12.96
C GLN A 57 -8.95 -19.53 -12.60
N ILE A 58 -8.94 -19.10 -11.34
CA ILE A 58 -9.78 -17.99 -10.88
C ILE A 58 -9.17 -16.67 -11.37
N ASP A 59 -9.87 -15.99 -12.27
CA ASP A 59 -9.46 -14.69 -12.81
C ASP A 59 -10.20 -13.51 -12.14
N LYS A 60 -9.80 -12.30 -12.49
CA LYS A 60 -10.43 -11.06 -11.99
C LYS A 60 -11.93 -10.99 -12.29
N LYS A 61 -12.38 -11.49 -13.45
CA LYS A 61 -13.80 -11.45 -13.85
C LYS A 61 -14.62 -12.39 -12.96
N TYR A 62 -14.09 -13.56 -12.67
CA TYR A 62 -14.66 -14.52 -11.75
C TYR A 62 -14.81 -13.92 -10.35
N LEU A 63 -13.76 -13.27 -9.84
CA LEU A 63 -13.78 -12.63 -8.52
C LEU A 63 -14.84 -11.53 -8.42
N TYR A 64 -15.00 -10.67 -9.43
CA TYR A 64 -16.09 -9.68 -9.40
C TYR A 64 -17.48 -10.32 -9.35
N ARG A 65 -17.68 -11.39 -10.13
CA ARG A 65 -18.96 -12.12 -10.10
C ARG A 65 -19.18 -12.77 -8.74
N MET A 66 -18.14 -13.31 -8.12
CA MET A 66 -18.17 -13.94 -6.80
C MET A 66 -18.50 -12.92 -5.70
N LEU A 67 -17.78 -11.80 -5.66
CA LEU A 67 -17.96 -10.72 -4.67
C LEU A 67 -19.32 -10.02 -4.79
N SER A 68 -20.03 -10.17 -5.90
CA SER A 68 -21.39 -9.64 -6.12
C SER A 68 -22.48 -10.70 -6.07
N ASN A 69 -22.15 -11.97 -5.78
CA ASN A 69 -23.13 -13.05 -5.77
C ASN A 69 -23.84 -13.13 -4.40
N ARG A 70 -25.11 -12.70 -4.37
CA ARG A 70 -25.94 -12.67 -3.15
C ARG A 70 -26.22 -14.04 -2.55
N ALA A 71 -25.96 -15.13 -3.27
CA ALA A 71 -25.99 -16.48 -2.70
C ALA A 71 -25.06 -16.63 -1.50
N TYR A 72 -23.95 -15.88 -1.42
CA TYR A 72 -23.06 -15.90 -0.26
C TYR A 72 -23.64 -15.27 1.01
N LEU A 73 -24.68 -14.44 0.85
CA LEU A 73 -25.46 -13.84 1.93
C LEU A 73 -26.69 -14.68 2.31
N GLY A 74 -26.82 -15.89 1.77
CA GLY A 74 -27.99 -16.76 2.01
C GLY A 74 -29.22 -16.33 1.20
N GLU A 75 -29.04 -15.60 0.10
CA GLU A 75 -30.17 -15.07 -0.69
C GLU A 75 -30.24 -15.66 -2.10
N ALA A 76 -31.46 -15.72 -2.66
CA ALA A 76 -31.73 -16.08 -4.04
C ALA A 76 -32.17 -14.85 -4.85
N VAL A 77 -31.61 -14.68 -6.06
CA VAL A 77 -31.95 -13.56 -6.96
C VAL A 77 -32.86 -14.05 -8.08
N HIS A 78 -34.02 -13.41 -8.25
CA HIS A 78 -34.94 -13.66 -9.35
C HIS A 78 -35.36 -12.33 -10.00
N LYS A 79 -35.11 -12.19 -11.30
CA LYS A 79 -35.49 -11.00 -12.11
C LYS A 79 -34.99 -9.65 -11.53
N GLY A 80 -33.90 -9.65 -10.77
CA GLY A 80 -33.31 -8.46 -10.17
C GLY A 80 -33.64 -8.27 -8.70
N ASP A 81 -34.68 -8.93 -8.20
CA ASP A 81 -35.05 -8.91 -6.79
C ASP A 81 -34.36 -10.02 -6.01
N SER A 82 -34.01 -9.75 -4.76
CA SER A 82 -33.36 -10.70 -3.85
C SER A 82 -34.29 -11.11 -2.71
N TYR A 83 -34.35 -12.40 -2.45
CA TYR A 83 -35.18 -13.01 -1.42
C TYR A 83 -34.34 -13.91 -0.51
N PRO A 84 -34.71 -14.09 0.77
CA PRO A 84 -34.08 -15.11 1.62
C PRO A 84 -34.13 -16.48 0.94
N GLY A 85 -32.98 -17.12 0.83
CA GLY A 85 -32.84 -18.48 0.30
C GLY A 85 -33.01 -19.53 1.39
N GLU A 86 -33.13 -20.80 0.98
CA GLU A 86 -33.19 -21.94 1.91
C GLU A 86 -31.79 -22.43 2.34
N HIS A 87 -30.72 -21.80 1.87
CA HIS A 87 -29.34 -22.20 2.13
C HIS A 87 -28.65 -21.26 3.10
N ASP A 88 -27.74 -21.80 3.90
CA ASP A 88 -26.98 -21.02 4.86
C ASP A 88 -26.05 -20.02 4.17
N ALA A 89 -25.87 -18.85 4.80
CA ALA A 89 -24.91 -17.86 4.34
C ALA A 89 -23.48 -18.29 4.66
N ILE A 90 -22.56 -18.09 3.71
CA ILE A 90 -21.11 -18.26 3.95
C ILE A 90 -20.48 -16.98 4.52
N ILE A 91 -21.05 -15.82 4.17
CA ILE A 91 -20.55 -14.49 4.50
C ILE A 91 -21.64 -13.72 5.28
N ASP A 92 -21.24 -13.07 6.38
CA ASP A 92 -22.14 -12.21 7.13
C ASP A 92 -22.41 -10.86 6.45
N ARG A 93 -23.45 -10.18 6.92
CA ARG A 93 -23.87 -8.88 6.35
C ARG A 93 -22.80 -7.80 6.48
N ALA A 94 -22.05 -7.78 7.59
CA ALA A 94 -21.03 -6.77 7.83
C ALA A 94 -19.86 -6.86 6.84
N THR A 95 -19.40 -8.08 6.56
CA THR A 95 -18.36 -8.39 5.58
C THR A 95 -18.84 -8.05 4.18
N TRP A 96 -20.07 -8.43 3.84
CA TRP A 96 -20.70 -8.09 2.57
C TRP A 96 -20.76 -6.58 2.32
N ASP A 97 -21.22 -5.83 3.32
CA ASP A 97 -21.36 -4.37 3.23
C ASP A 97 -20.00 -3.69 3.08
N ARG A 98 -18.96 -4.15 3.79
CA ARG A 98 -17.56 -3.66 3.63
C ARG A 98 -17.01 -3.91 2.23
N VAL A 99 -17.19 -5.11 1.68
CA VAL A 99 -16.80 -5.43 0.31
C VAL A 99 -17.47 -4.50 -0.69
N HIS A 100 -18.77 -4.24 -0.51
CA HIS A 100 -19.50 -3.37 -1.43
C HIS A 100 -19.17 -1.89 -1.27
N ALA A 101 -18.90 -1.40 -0.06
CA ALA A 101 -18.37 -0.06 0.14
C ALA A 101 -17.10 0.17 -0.70
N ILE A 102 -16.17 -0.80 -0.69
CA ILE A 102 -14.96 -0.76 -1.53
C ILE A 102 -15.32 -0.83 -3.02
N LEU A 103 -16.24 -1.70 -3.44
CA LEU A 103 -16.60 -1.83 -4.85
C LEU A 103 -17.27 -0.58 -5.43
N GLN A 104 -17.98 0.20 -4.61
CA GLN A 104 -18.56 1.50 -4.98
C GLN A 104 -17.49 2.58 -5.22
N GLU A 105 -16.29 2.43 -4.65
CA GLU A 105 -15.19 3.34 -4.96
C GLU A 105 -14.76 3.24 -6.43
N SER A 106 -14.48 4.41 -7.03
CA SER A 106 -13.97 4.50 -8.40
C SER A 106 -12.78 3.55 -8.62
N PRO A 107 -12.80 2.72 -9.68
CA PRO A 107 -11.67 1.84 -10.00
C PRO A 107 -10.33 2.58 -10.11
N ARG A 108 -10.35 3.86 -10.51
CA ARG A 108 -9.14 4.72 -10.58
C ARG A 108 -8.58 5.03 -9.20
N LYS A 109 -9.44 5.34 -8.20
CA LYS A 109 -9.03 5.60 -6.82
C LYS A 109 -8.48 4.32 -6.16
N ARG A 110 -9.15 3.19 -6.33
CA ARG A 110 -8.67 1.89 -5.83
C ARG A 110 -7.35 1.47 -6.46
N ALA A 111 -7.22 1.63 -7.78
CA ALA A 111 -5.96 1.37 -8.47
C ALA A 111 -4.83 2.30 -8.00
N ALA A 112 -5.14 3.56 -7.66
CA ALA A 112 -4.15 4.47 -7.07
C ALA A 112 -3.69 4.00 -5.68
N ARG A 113 -4.61 3.50 -4.84
CA ARG A 113 -4.30 2.92 -3.52
C ARG A 113 -3.39 1.70 -3.63
N THR A 114 -3.71 0.73 -4.48
CA THR A 114 -2.85 -0.43 -4.71
C THR A 114 -1.53 -0.07 -5.40
N ARG A 115 -1.51 0.93 -6.29
CA ARG A 115 -0.25 1.43 -6.88
C ARG A 115 0.63 2.16 -5.87
N ALA A 116 0.04 2.70 -4.80
CA ALA A 116 0.79 3.26 -3.69
C ALA A 116 1.56 2.18 -2.90
N GLU A 117 1.21 0.88 -3.03
CA GLU A 117 1.97 -0.24 -2.44
C GLU A 117 3.30 -0.54 -3.15
N THR A 118 3.57 0.06 -4.32
CA THR A 118 4.95 0.20 -4.84
C THR A 118 5.33 1.67 -4.74
N PRO A 119 5.62 2.17 -3.54
CA PRO A 119 5.91 3.58 -3.36
C PRO A 119 7.13 3.92 -4.21
N ALA A 120 6.94 4.94 -5.03
CA ALA A 120 8.05 5.75 -5.48
C ALA A 120 8.29 6.76 -4.37
N LEU A 121 9.14 6.39 -3.42
CA LEU A 121 9.42 7.12 -2.18
C LEU A 121 9.73 8.60 -2.44
N LEU A 122 10.45 8.87 -3.54
CA LEU A 122 10.93 10.20 -3.92
C LEU A 122 10.06 10.86 -5.01
N LYS A 123 8.86 10.34 -5.26
CA LYS A 123 7.94 10.92 -6.26
C LYS A 123 7.59 12.35 -5.87
N GLY A 124 7.95 13.29 -6.74
CA GLY A 124 7.73 14.73 -6.51
C GLY A 124 8.78 15.38 -5.61
N LEU A 125 9.75 14.61 -5.11
CA LEU A 125 10.83 15.09 -4.24
C LEU A 125 12.18 15.10 -4.96
N LEU A 126 12.36 14.31 -6.02
CA LEU A 126 13.63 14.14 -6.73
C LEU A 126 13.78 15.09 -7.93
N PHE A 127 14.90 15.78 -8.04
CA PHE A 127 15.17 16.75 -9.10
C PHE A 127 16.61 16.69 -9.62
N GLY A 128 16.78 16.93 -10.92
CA GLY A 128 18.07 16.94 -11.59
C GLY A 128 18.80 18.29 -11.54
N PRO A 129 20.02 18.33 -12.10
CA PRO A 129 20.86 19.53 -12.12
C PRO A 129 20.29 20.64 -13.02
N ASP A 130 19.40 20.29 -13.95
CA ASP A 130 18.62 21.21 -14.78
C ASP A 130 17.37 21.76 -14.07
N GLY A 131 17.19 21.43 -12.79
CA GLY A 131 16.01 21.78 -12.00
C GLY A 131 14.77 20.96 -12.34
N ALA A 132 14.83 20.05 -13.31
CA ALA A 132 13.68 19.27 -13.73
C ALA A 132 13.39 18.14 -12.72
N ALA A 133 12.10 17.90 -12.47
CA ALA A 133 11.68 16.80 -11.62
C ALA A 133 12.00 15.45 -12.28
N PHE A 134 12.28 14.46 -11.45
CA PHE A 134 12.41 13.08 -11.86
C PHE A 134 11.12 12.32 -11.55
N SER A 135 10.68 11.49 -12.49
CA SER A 135 9.43 10.74 -12.36
C SER A 135 9.66 9.24 -12.31
N PRO A 136 8.92 8.51 -11.45
CA PRO A 136 9.05 7.07 -11.35
C PRO A 136 8.53 6.41 -12.62
N THR A 137 9.32 5.48 -13.13
CA THR A 137 9.03 4.64 -14.29
C THR A 137 9.42 3.21 -13.96
N HIS A 138 8.91 2.27 -14.74
CA HIS A 138 9.30 0.88 -14.60
C HIS A 138 9.31 0.18 -15.94
N THR A 139 10.09 -0.89 -16.03
CA THR A 139 10.06 -1.84 -17.14
C THR A 139 10.05 -3.26 -16.59
N ARG A 140 9.50 -4.19 -17.36
CA ARG A 140 9.50 -5.62 -17.04
C ARG A 140 10.29 -6.37 -18.09
N LYS A 141 11.30 -7.13 -17.67
CA LYS A 141 12.10 -7.98 -18.55
C LYS A 141 12.37 -9.31 -17.84
N GLY A 142 12.10 -10.43 -18.52
CA GLY A 142 12.33 -11.78 -17.97
C GLY A 142 11.59 -12.04 -16.66
N GLY A 143 10.37 -11.50 -16.49
CA GLY A 143 9.60 -11.62 -15.25
C GLY A 143 10.05 -10.71 -14.10
N ARG A 144 11.21 -10.04 -14.22
CA ARG A 144 11.72 -9.09 -13.22
C ARG A 144 11.23 -7.67 -13.48
N LEU A 145 10.80 -6.98 -12.44
CA LEU A 145 10.42 -5.56 -12.45
C LEU A 145 11.66 -4.70 -12.16
N TYR A 146 11.97 -3.77 -13.06
CA TYR A 146 13.02 -2.79 -12.88
C TYR A 146 12.38 -1.42 -12.69
N ARG A 147 12.75 -0.72 -11.61
CA ARG A 147 12.20 0.59 -11.24
C ARG A 147 13.27 1.65 -11.40
N TYR A 148 12.90 2.79 -11.99
CA TYR A 148 13.80 3.91 -12.24
C TYR A 148 13.10 5.24 -11.97
N TYR A 149 13.87 6.24 -11.60
CA TYR A 149 13.46 7.64 -11.76
C TYR A 149 14.09 8.20 -13.03
N VAL A 150 13.29 8.87 -13.88
CA VAL A 150 13.75 9.44 -15.15
C VAL A 150 13.48 10.94 -15.17
N SER A 151 14.46 11.72 -15.64
CA SER A 151 14.34 13.17 -15.81
C SER A 151 13.15 13.51 -16.71
N GLN A 152 12.32 14.45 -16.26
CA GLN A 152 11.26 15.02 -17.11
C GLN A 152 11.82 15.69 -18.37
N THR A 153 13.04 16.24 -18.33
CA THR A 153 13.74 16.77 -19.52
C THR A 153 13.99 15.67 -20.54
N VAL A 154 14.47 14.49 -20.10
CA VAL A 154 14.67 13.33 -20.99
C VAL A 154 13.37 12.78 -21.54
N LEU A 155 12.31 12.74 -20.72
CA LEU A 155 10.99 12.30 -21.19
C LEU A 155 10.39 13.24 -22.26
N LYS A 156 10.69 14.54 -22.20
CA LYS A 156 10.17 15.55 -23.13
C LYS A 156 11.05 15.72 -24.38
N HIS A 157 12.36 15.71 -24.21
CA HIS A 157 13.32 16.12 -25.25
C HIS A 157 14.24 14.98 -25.73
N GLY A 158 14.07 13.77 -25.19
CA GLY A 158 14.82 12.59 -25.61
C GLY A 158 16.13 12.39 -24.83
N ALA A 159 16.80 11.28 -25.13
CA ALA A 159 18.03 10.88 -24.46
C ALA A 159 19.16 11.91 -24.64
N GLY A 160 19.99 12.09 -23.61
CA GLY A 160 21.11 13.04 -23.63
C GLY A 160 20.76 14.49 -23.28
N SER A 161 19.47 14.82 -23.15
CA SER A 161 19.01 16.18 -22.78
C SER A 161 19.16 16.53 -21.29
N CYS A 162 19.47 15.56 -20.43
CA CYS A 162 19.82 15.76 -19.02
C CYS A 162 21.07 14.95 -18.69
N GLN A 163 22.00 15.55 -17.97
CA GLN A 163 23.30 14.96 -17.64
C GLN A 163 23.17 13.66 -16.82
N VAL A 164 22.19 13.60 -15.93
CA VAL A 164 21.91 12.39 -15.11
C VAL A 164 20.97 11.44 -15.84
N GLY A 165 19.90 11.98 -16.44
CA GLY A 165 18.95 11.26 -17.28
C GLY A 165 18.04 10.24 -16.57
N ARG A 166 18.60 9.21 -15.93
CA ARG A 166 17.84 8.12 -15.28
C ARG A 166 18.65 7.46 -14.15
N VAL A 167 18.01 7.16 -13.04
CA VAL A 167 18.63 6.53 -11.86
C VAL A 167 17.82 5.32 -11.38
N PRO A 168 18.45 4.23 -10.91
CA PRO A 168 17.76 3.08 -10.32
C PRO A 168 17.00 3.49 -9.06
N ALA A 169 15.71 3.17 -8.97
CA ALA A 169 14.88 3.60 -7.85
C ALA A 169 15.35 3.00 -6.52
N GLY A 170 15.67 1.70 -6.49
CA GLY A 170 16.11 1.05 -5.26
C GLY A 170 17.38 1.65 -4.66
N GLU A 171 18.35 2.02 -5.51
CA GLU A 171 19.63 2.58 -5.07
C GLU A 171 19.47 4.00 -4.52
N ILE A 172 18.77 4.88 -5.25
CA ILE A 172 18.58 6.27 -4.79
C ILE A 172 17.66 6.35 -3.57
N GLU A 173 16.63 5.49 -3.49
CA GLU A 173 15.74 5.43 -2.33
C GLU A 173 16.51 4.97 -1.09
N ALA A 174 17.29 3.88 -1.19
CA ALA A 174 18.13 3.42 -0.09
C ALA A 174 19.12 4.49 0.37
N ALA A 175 19.82 5.15 -0.57
CA ALA A 175 20.79 6.19 -0.23
C ALA A 175 20.15 7.39 0.49
N VAL A 176 18.95 7.82 0.05
CA VAL A 176 18.22 8.91 0.74
C VAL A 176 17.80 8.47 2.15
N ILE A 177 17.32 7.24 2.32
CA ILE A 177 16.97 6.71 3.64
C ILE A 177 18.19 6.66 4.56
N ASP A 178 19.33 6.17 4.07
CA ASP A 178 20.56 6.11 4.86
C ASP A 178 21.04 7.50 5.28
N GLN A 179 20.92 8.51 4.40
CA GLN A 179 21.21 9.90 4.77
C GLN A 179 20.24 10.43 5.82
N LEU A 180 18.93 10.16 5.70
CA LEU A 180 17.95 10.56 6.71
C LEU A 180 18.24 9.94 8.08
N ARG A 181 18.57 8.63 8.11
CA ARG A 181 18.99 7.91 9.31
C ARG A 181 20.22 8.55 9.96
N ALA A 182 21.21 8.95 9.15
CA ALA A 182 22.39 9.63 9.65
C ALA A 182 22.06 11.01 10.25
N VAL A 183 21.17 11.77 9.61
CA VAL A 183 20.76 13.10 10.10
C VAL A 183 19.98 13.01 11.41
N PHE A 184 19.07 12.04 11.59
CA PHE A 184 18.32 11.91 12.85
C PHE A 184 19.20 11.55 14.05
N ARG A 185 20.41 11.01 13.82
CA ARG A 185 21.38 10.74 14.87
C ARG A 185 22.23 11.95 15.26
N GLN A 186 22.12 13.08 14.54
CA GLN A 186 22.91 14.27 14.83
C GLN A 186 22.39 14.98 16.10
N PRO A 187 23.27 15.30 17.07
CA PRO A 187 22.87 15.94 18.33
C PRO A 187 22.06 17.22 18.17
N GLU A 188 22.33 17.99 17.12
CA GLU A 188 21.67 19.26 16.82
C GLU A 188 20.22 19.04 16.37
N ILE A 189 19.97 17.96 15.62
CA ILE A 189 18.63 17.56 15.17
C ILE A 189 17.84 17.02 16.36
N VAL A 190 18.46 16.21 17.22
CA VAL A 190 17.84 15.73 18.46
C VAL A 190 17.45 16.92 19.36
N ALA A 191 18.39 17.83 19.61
CA ALA A 191 18.16 19.01 20.44
C ALA A 191 17.12 19.97 19.83
N GLY A 192 17.12 20.15 18.51
CA GLY A 192 16.13 20.95 17.78
C GLY A 192 14.74 20.34 17.84
N THR A 193 14.65 19.02 17.66
CA THR A 193 13.41 18.25 17.75
C THR A 193 12.85 18.31 19.17
N TRP A 194 13.69 18.14 20.19
CA TRP A 194 13.31 18.31 21.59
C TRP A 194 12.78 19.71 21.89
N LYS A 195 13.49 20.76 21.47
CA LYS A 195 13.04 22.16 21.66
C LYS A 195 11.69 22.43 21.00
N ALA A 196 11.48 21.91 19.78
CA ALA A 196 10.22 22.07 19.06
C ALA A 196 9.08 21.29 19.70
N ALA A 197 9.35 20.07 20.19
CA ALA A 197 8.37 19.26 20.91
C ALA A 197 7.97 19.92 22.24
N ARG A 198 8.95 20.41 23.01
CA ARG A 198 8.75 21.09 24.30
C ARG A 198 7.96 22.39 24.20
N ALA A 199 8.07 23.10 23.08
CA ALA A 199 7.30 24.32 22.85
C ALA A 199 5.78 24.08 22.78
N HIS A 200 5.37 22.83 22.54
CA HIS A 200 3.97 22.43 22.39
C HIS A 200 3.48 21.45 23.46
N ASP A 201 4.38 20.65 24.05
CA ASP A 201 4.08 19.68 25.12
C ASP A 201 5.17 19.77 26.21
N GLY A 202 4.82 20.30 27.38
CA GLY A 202 5.78 20.85 28.35
C GLY A 202 6.70 19.83 29.04
N ASP A 203 6.37 18.54 28.96
CA ASP A 203 6.95 17.49 29.81
C ASP A 203 7.86 16.48 29.08
N ILE A 204 8.20 16.72 27.80
CA ILE A 204 9.11 15.82 27.07
C ILE A 204 10.57 16.09 27.47
N ALA A 205 11.25 15.10 28.05
CA ALA A 205 12.69 15.19 28.34
C ALA A 205 13.52 15.01 27.06
N GLU A 206 14.70 15.65 27.01
CA GLU A 206 15.62 15.54 25.87
C GLU A 206 16.12 14.11 25.63
N THR A 207 16.21 13.34 26.72
CA THR A 207 16.53 11.91 26.68
C THR A 207 15.47 11.09 25.95
N ASP A 208 14.20 11.42 26.14
CA ASP A 208 13.07 10.66 25.59
C ASP A 208 12.91 10.96 24.10
N ALA A 209 13.09 12.22 23.69
CA ALA A 209 13.13 12.62 22.29
C ALA A 209 14.28 11.94 21.53
N ARG A 210 15.46 11.87 22.15
CA ARG A 210 16.61 11.13 21.61
C ARG A 210 16.32 9.65 21.47
N GLU A 211 15.72 9.04 22.49
CA GLU A 211 15.43 7.60 22.51
C GLU A 211 14.37 7.24 21.46
N ALA A 212 13.32 8.05 21.32
CA ALA A 212 12.31 7.93 20.27
C ALA A 212 12.93 7.99 18.87
N LEU A 213 13.82 8.96 18.61
CA LEU A 213 14.53 9.07 17.33
C LEU A 213 15.45 7.87 17.06
N THR A 214 16.13 7.32 18.08
CA THR A 214 16.93 6.10 17.89
C THR A 214 16.09 4.84 17.70
N ARG A 215 14.89 4.76 18.27
CA ARG A 215 13.95 3.64 18.06
C ARG A 215 13.25 3.68 16.70
N LEU A 216 13.14 4.84 16.07
CA LEU A 216 12.56 4.98 14.73
C LEU A 216 13.35 4.19 13.66
N ASP A 217 14.66 4.06 13.84
CA ASP A 217 15.56 3.40 12.89
C ASP A 217 15.29 1.90 12.70
N PRO A 218 15.21 1.06 13.76
CA PRO A 218 14.80 -0.34 13.63
C PRO A 218 13.34 -0.50 13.20
N LEU A 219 12.46 0.43 13.59
CA LEU A 219 11.04 0.39 13.20
C LEU A 219 10.83 0.72 11.71
N TRP A 220 11.74 1.47 11.09
CA TRP A 220 11.61 1.91 9.70
C TRP A 220 11.38 0.76 8.72
N ASP A 221 12.12 -0.34 8.88
CA ASP A 221 12.04 -1.49 7.99
C ASP A 221 10.80 -2.36 8.25
N GLU A 222 10.14 -2.16 9.39
CA GLU A 222 8.86 -2.79 9.77
C GLU A 222 7.65 -1.95 9.31
N LEU A 223 7.84 -0.68 8.94
CA LEU A 223 6.78 0.17 8.44
C LEU A 223 6.26 -0.30 7.07
N PHE A 224 4.94 -0.21 6.89
CA PHE A 224 4.34 -0.42 5.58
C PHE A 224 4.91 0.59 4.56
N PRO A 225 5.08 0.21 3.28
CA PRO A 225 5.70 1.08 2.28
C PRO A 225 4.99 2.44 2.10
N ALA A 226 3.67 2.49 2.31
CA ALA A 226 2.91 3.73 2.28
C ALA A 226 3.27 4.69 3.43
N GLU A 227 3.59 4.12 4.59
CA GLU A 227 3.96 4.86 5.79
C GLU A 227 5.38 5.42 5.68
N GLN A 228 6.32 4.63 5.16
CA GLN A 228 7.65 5.12 4.78
C GLN A 228 7.55 6.31 3.80
N ALA A 229 6.67 6.22 2.81
CA ALA A 229 6.44 7.32 1.86
C ALA A 229 5.83 8.57 2.51
N ARG A 230 4.89 8.39 3.43
CA ARG A 230 4.30 9.49 4.21
C ARG A 230 5.38 10.21 5.02
N ILE A 231 6.19 9.47 5.77
CA ILE A 231 7.23 10.02 6.62
C ILE A 231 8.30 10.73 5.78
N VAL A 232 8.76 10.14 4.67
CA VAL A 232 9.70 10.84 3.77
C VAL A 232 9.10 12.13 3.22
N ALA A 233 7.82 12.15 2.82
CA ALA A 233 7.17 13.36 2.32
C ALA A 233 6.96 14.44 3.39
N LEU A 234 6.93 14.06 4.68
CA LEU A 234 6.90 15.00 5.80
C LEU A 234 8.28 15.60 6.07
N LEU A 235 9.34 14.79 6.00
CA LEU A 235 10.69 15.17 6.41
C LEU A 235 11.50 15.80 5.29
N VAL A 236 11.32 15.34 4.05
CA VAL A 236 12.11 15.77 2.90
C VAL A 236 11.36 16.85 2.14
N GLU A 237 11.99 18.02 2.03
CA GLU A 237 11.53 19.07 1.15
C GLU A 237 11.88 18.73 -0.30
N ARG A 238 13.14 18.33 -0.53
CA ARG A 238 13.71 18.18 -1.86
C ARG A 238 14.98 17.32 -1.85
N VAL A 239 15.15 16.51 -2.89
CA VAL A 239 16.38 15.77 -3.20
C VAL A 239 16.91 16.25 -4.54
N ASP A 240 18.09 16.86 -4.55
CA ASP A 240 18.80 17.28 -5.76
C ASP A 240 19.87 16.26 -6.12
N ILE A 241 19.80 15.67 -7.32
CA ILE A 241 20.80 14.72 -7.83
C ILE A 241 21.69 15.38 -8.88
N GLY A 242 22.98 15.04 -8.83
CA GLY A 242 23.98 15.41 -9.83
C GLY A 242 24.82 14.20 -10.23
N THR A 243 25.86 14.43 -11.04
CA THR A 243 26.75 13.35 -11.48
C THR A 243 27.70 12.85 -10.40
N GLY A 244 27.97 13.67 -9.37
CA GLY A 244 28.87 13.32 -8.26
C GLY A 244 28.17 12.83 -6.99
N GLY A 245 26.83 12.80 -6.96
CA GLY A 245 26.07 12.45 -5.75
C GLY A 245 24.72 13.15 -5.69
N PHE A 246 24.18 13.29 -4.48
CA PHE A 246 22.90 13.94 -4.23
C PHE A 246 22.94 14.74 -2.92
N ASN A 247 22.02 15.69 -2.81
CA ASN A 247 21.80 16.49 -1.61
C ASN A 247 20.33 16.39 -1.19
N VAL A 248 20.09 16.26 0.12
CA VAL A 248 18.74 16.22 0.71
C VAL A 248 18.51 17.50 1.49
N ARG A 249 17.39 18.18 1.21
CA ARG A 249 16.90 19.33 1.98
C ARG A 249 15.73 18.88 2.84
N LEU A 250 15.77 19.21 4.13
CA LEU A 250 14.80 18.76 5.12
C LEU A 250 13.83 19.87 5.50
N ARG A 251 12.60 19.48 5.81
CA ARG A 251 11.59 20.35 6.40
C ARG A 251 11.77 20.40 7.91
N MET A 252 12.11 21.57 8.43
CA MET A 252 12.27 21.79 9.88
C MET A 252 10.94 21.53 10.63
N ASP A 253 9.80 21.94 10.06
CA ASP A 253 8.48 21.69 10.65
C ASP A 253 8.08 20.20 10.61
N GLY A 254 8.58 19.46 9.61
CA GLY A 254 8.32 18.03 9.45
C GLY A 254 8.94 17.19 10.57
N LEU A 255 10.14 17.56 11.01
CA LEU A 255 10.83 16.94 12.16
C LEU A 255 10.02 17.10 13.46
N ALA A 256 9.53 18.31 13.72
CA ALA A 256 8.70 18.59 14.88
C ALA A 256 7.34 17.86 14.82
N GLY A 257 6.76 17.71 13.63
CA GLY A 257 5.55 16.94 13.41
C GLY A 257 5.72 15.45 13.72
N LEU A 258 6.77 14.83 13.18
CA LEU A 258 7.04 13.41 13.37
C LEU A 258 7.32 13.06 14.84
N ALA A 259 8.09 13.90 15.55
CA ALA A 259 8.40 13.65 16.95
C ALA A 259 7.15 13.61 17.85
N ARG A 260 6.11 14.41 17.53
CA ARG A 260 4.83 14.36 18.23
C ARG A 260 4.08 13.05 17.99
N GLU A 261 4.01 12.60 16.73
CA GLU A 261 3.33 11.35 16.37
C GLU A 261 3.98 10.15 17.07
N VAL A 262 5.32 10.08 17.07
CA VAL A 262 6.06 9.00 17.73
C VAL A 262 5.88 9.03 19.26
N THR A 263 5.79 10.22 19.87
CA THR A 263 5.59 10.33 21.32
C THR A 263 4.15 9.99 21.74
N ALA A 264 3.16 10.32 20.91
CA ALA A 264 1.75 9.98 21.16
C ALA A 264 1.50 8.46 21.15
N ASP A 265 2.12 7.73 20.21
CA ASP A 265 2.02 6.26 20.16
C ASP A 265 2.70 5.58 21.38
N ILE A 266 3.69 6.23 22.00
CA ILE A 266 4.34 5.73 23.22
C ILE A 266 3.43 5.89 24.46
N GLY A 267 2.56 6.90 24.48
CA GLY A 267 1.63 7.15 25.59
C GLY A 267 0.43 6.19 25.64
N GLU A 268 0.02 5.61 24.50
CA GLU A 268 -1.07 4.63 24.44
C GLU A 268 -0.64 3.18 24.74
N ALA A 269 0.67 2.90 24.73
CA ALA A 269 1.24 1.58 24.98
C ALA A 269 1.76 1.36 26.42
N ALA A 270 1.64 2.36 27.29
CA ALA A 270 2.13 2.35 28.69
C ALA A 270 1.00 2.22 29.72
#